data_AF-A0A6C0KV23-F1
#
_entry.id   AF-A0A6C0KV23-F1
#
_cell.length_a   1.000
_cell.length_b   1.000
_cell.length_c   1.000
_cell.angle_alpha   90.00
_cell.angle_beta   90.00
_cell.angle_gamma   90.00
#
_symmetry.space_group_name_H-M   'P 1'
#
loop_
_entity.id
_entity.type
_entity.pdbx_description
1 polymer ?
#
loop_
_entity_poly.entity_id
_entity_poly.type
_entity_poly.pdbx_seq_one_letter_code
_entity_poly.pdbx_strand_id
1 'polypeptide(L)'
;MSLPNPVRAIDLSNRFKHSDNHVYKSSSPCVLALDNSYLVVIRCNYVPHFYERTLTQIMELDLNFAIVKQSVLSICEEDIRIFKHGDIIYYMGINKYWDSAHRYAVVAGIWTGFEINNTIPVRVMFDTHYTNEKNWAFFSLKGDLRVVYQWYPLKICRLDFDSNELHLLITRPMPDSFERFCGSSCGVTIENEIWFTVHLQDNRAYKHAFVIFDKDMNLLRYSEPVGLIISRSFSYGLHIKNNRVLLGFSLNDYSTYIHEYTLEGLQTSLKWHTCVE
;
A
#
# COMPACT_ATOMS: atom_id res chain seq x y z
N MET A 1 18.72 4.07 -10.98
CA MET A 1 18.79 2.61 -10.77
C MET A 1 17.38 2.05 -10.88
N SER A 2 17.20 0.93 -11.56
CA SER A 2 15.93 0.20 -11.64
C SER A 2 16.00 -1.05 -10.77
N LEU A 3 14.84 -1.62 -10.41
CA LEU A 3 14.81 -2.98 -9.85
C LEU A 3 15.44 -4.00 -10.81
N PRO A 4 15.94 -5.14 -10.30
CA PRO A 4 16.36 -6.26 -11.13
C PRO A 4 15.18 -6.79 -11.95
N ASN A 5 15.45 -7.66 -12.93
CA ASN A 5 14.38 -8.35 -13.63
C ASN A 5 13.60 -9.24 -12.66
N PRO A 6 12.26 -9.22 -12.68
CA PRO A 6 11.46 -10.10 -11.84
C PRO A 6 11.60 -11.55 -12.30
N VAL A 7 11.46 -12.48 -11.36
CA VAL A 7 11.33 -13.92 -11.64
C VAL A 7 10.06 -14.16 -12.47
N ARG A 8 8.97 -13.45 -12.13
CA ARG A 8 7.71 -13.46 -12.89
C ARG A 8 7.12 -12.06 -12.94
N ALA A 9 6.65 -11.66 -14.12
CA ALA A 9 5.85 -10.45 -14.30
C ALA A 9 4.42 -10.86 -14.65
N ILE A 10 3.45 -10.39 -13.87
CA ILE A 10 2.03 -10.70 -14.04
C ILE A 10 1.31 -9.41 -14.42
N ASP A 11 0.74 -9.39 -15.63
CA ASP A 11 -0.09 -8.29 -16.10
C ASP A 11 -1.58 -8.55 -15.76
N LEU A 12 -2.14 -7.62 -14.99
CA LEU A 12 -3.55 -7.60 -14.59
C LEU A 12 -4.34 -6.49 -15.29
N SER A 13 -3.71 -5.73 -16.19
CA SER A 13 -4.25 -4.48 -16.74
C SER A 13 -5.58 -4.64 -17.46
N ASN A 14 -5.74 -5.76 -18.18
CA ASN A 14 -6.91 -6.08 -18.99
C ASN A 14 -7.86 -7.09 -18.33
N ARG A 15 -7.73 -7.32 -17.02
CA ARG A 15 -8.56 -8.30 -16.29
C ARG A 15 -9.80 -7.69 -15.65
N PHE A 16 -10.00 -6.38 -15.78
CA PHE A 16 -11.22 -5.72 -15.34
C PHE A 16 -12.40 -6.12 -16.22
N LYS A 17 -13.48 -6.59 -15.59
CA LYS A 17 -14.76 -6.89 -16.25
C LYS A 17 -15.88 -6.27 -15.43
N HIS A 18 -16.59 -5.33 -16.01
CA HIS A 18 -17.79 -4.74 -15.44
C HIS A 18 -18.87 -4.67 -16.53
N SER A 19 -20.14 -4.74 -16.12
CA SER A 19 -21.27 -4.93 -17.04
C SER A 19 -21.76 -3.65 -17.71
N ASP A 20 -21.18 -2.49 -17.38
CA ASP A 20 -21.50 -1.25 -18.08
C ASP A 20 -20.64 -1.12 -19.35
N ASN A 21 -21.16 -0.41 -20.36
CA ASN A 21 -20.47 -0.22 -21.65
C ASN A 21 -19.29 0.75 -21.57
N HIS A 22 -18.72 0.94 -20.38
CA HIS A 22 -17.66 1.90 -20.11
C HIS A 22 -16.29 1.24 -20.10
N VAL A 23 -15.27 2.01 -20.48
CA VAL A 23 -13.88 1.55 -20.44
C VAL A 23 -13.26 1.98 -19.12
N TYR A 24 -12.65 1.03 -18.42
CA TYR A 24 -11.90 1.30 -17.20
C TYR A 24 -10.45 0.92 -17.36
N LYS A 25 -9.59 1.60 -16.60
CA LYS A 25 -8.16 1.33 -16.52
C LYS A 25 -7.78 1.05 -15.07
N SER A 26 -7.03 -0.03 -14.86
CA SER A 26 -6.67 -0.51 -13.53
C SER A 26 -5.42 0.19 -13.01
N SER A 27 -5.37 0.45 -11.71
CA SER A 27 -4.24 1.05 -11.02
C SER A 27 -4.21 0.63 -9.54
N SER A 28 -3.10 0.96 -8.88
CA SER A 28 -2.96 0.84 -7.43
C SER A 28 -3.23 -0.57 -6.83
N PRO A 29 -2.62 -1.67 -7.34
CA PRO A 29 -2.86 -2.98 -6.76
C PRO A 29 -2.28 -3.09 -5.34
N CYS A 30 -3.11 -3.50 -4.40
CA CYS A 30 -2.67 -4.06 -3.13
C CYS A 30 -2.83 -5.59 -3.17
N VAL A 31 -1.80 -6.32 -2.74
CA VAL A 31 -1.79 -7.78 -2.70
C VAL A 31 -1.64 -8.24 -1.26
N LEU A 32 -2.49 -9.18 -0.85
CA LEU A 32 -2.44 -9.86 0.43
C LEU A 32 -2.39 -11.37 0.19
N ALA A 33 -1.40 -12.05 0.75
CA ALA A 33 -1.37 -13.50 0.74
C ALA A 33 -2.36 -14.07 1.76
N LEU A 34 -3.15 -15.02 1.30
CA LEU A 34 -3.95 -15.93 2.11
C LEU A 34 -3.20 -17.27 2.20
N ASP A 35 -3.79 -18.27 2.85
CA ASP A 35 -3.12 -19.55 3.07
C ASP A 35 -2.81 -20.28 1.76
N ASN A 36 -3.73 -20.24 0.78
CA ASN A 36 -3.63 -20.95 -0.50
C ASN A 36 -3.94 -20.08 -1.72
N SER A 37 -4.06 -18.76 -1.54
CA SER A 37 -4.44 -17.82 -2.61
C SER A 37 -3.91 -16.42 -2.31
N TYR A 38 -4.16 -15.48 -3.23
CA TYR A 38 -3.88 -14.07 -3.08
C TYR A 38 -5.17 -13.28 -3.21
N LEU A 39 -5.44 -12.41 -2.25
CA LEU A 39 -6.44 -11.37 -2.40
C LEU A 39 -5.77 -10.14 -3.03
N VAL A 40 -6.31 -9.66 -4.14
CA VAL A 40 -5.82 -8.50 -4.87
C VAL A 40 -6.94 -7.48 -4.99
N VAL A 41 -6.66 -6.26 -4.55
CA VAL A 41 -7.58 -5.11 -4.64
C VAL A 41 -6.99 -4.10 -5.59
N ILE A 42 -7.78 -3.67 -6.58
CA ILE A 42 -7.35 -2.81 -7.68
C ILE A 42 -8.33 -1.65 -7.82
N ARG A 43 -7.80 -0.42 -7.93
CA ARG A 43 -8.58 0.75 -8.33
C ARG A 43 -8.79 0.75 -9.84
N CYS A 44 -10.03 0.93 -10.28
CA CYS A 44 -10.40 0.96 -11.69
C CYS A 44 -10.98 2.34 -12.04
N ASN A 45 -10.22 3.11 -12.81
CA ASN A 45 -10.57 4.47 -13.20
C ASN A 45 -11.37 4.48 -14.50
N TYR A 46 -12.48 5.20 -14.52
CA TYR A 46 -13.26 5.40 -15.73
C TYR A 46 -12.51 6.25 -16.77
N VAL A 47 -12.65 5.93 -18.05
CA VAL A 47 -12.05 6.66 -19.17
C VAL A 47 -13.16 7.23 -20.07
N PRO A 48 -13.12 8.52 -20.46
CA PRO A 48 -12.00 9.47 -20.34
C PRO A 48 -11.91 10.26 -19.02
N HIS A 49 -12.91 10.14 -18.13
CA HIS A 49 -13.02 10.98 -16.94
C HIS A 49 -12.50 10.28 -15.67
N PHE A 50 -11.18 10.19 -15.54
CA PHE A 50 -10.45 9.45 -14.49
C PHE A 50 -10.91 9.72 -13.05
N TYR A 51 -11.44 10.90 -12.80
CA TYR A 51 -11.79 11.39 -11.46
C TYR A 51 -13.29 11.49 -11.20
N GLU A 52 -14.12 11.21 -12.20
CA GLU A 52 -15.58 11.28 -12.04
C GLU A 52 -16.16 9.96 -11.52
N ARG A 53 -15.48 8.85 -11.83
CA ARG A 53 -15.93 7.52 -11.41
C ARG A 53 -14.76 6.57 -11.22
N THR A 54 -14.58 6.11 -9.99
CA THR A 54 -13.67 5.03 -9.62
C THR A 54 -14.50 3.83 -9.15
N LEU A 55 -14.06 2.65 -9.53
CA LEU A 55 -14.57 1.37 -9.02
C LEU A 55 -13.41 0.63 -8.37
N THR A 56 -13.72 -0.36 -7.54
CA THR A 56 -12.73 -1.26 -6.97
C THR A 56 -12.96 -2.67 -7.47
N GLN A 57 -11.98 -3.25 -8.15
CA GLN A 57 -12.00 -4.67 -8.49
C GLN A 57 -11.30 -5.48 -7.40
N ILE A 58 -11.94 -6.55 -6.98
CA ILE A 58 -11.40 -7.53 -6.05
C ILE A 58 -11.20 -8.83 -6.81
N MET A 59 -10.03 -9.42 -6.69
CA MET A 59 -9.71 -10.73 -7.26
C MET A 59 -9.10 -11.63 -6.19
N GLU A 60 -9.56 -12.87 -6.16
CA GLU A 60 -8.81 -13.96 -5.56
C GLU A 60 -8.04 -14.67 -6.67
N LEU A 61 -6.73 -14.78 -6.52
CA LEU A 61 -5.84 -15.47 -7.43
C LEU A 61 -5.28 -16.73 -6.76
N ASP A 62 -5.09 -17.82 -7.51
CA ASP A 62 -4.35 -18.97 -7.01
C ASP A 62 -2.84 -18.68 -6.92
N LEU A 63 -2.05 -19.65 -6.44
CA LEU A 63 -0.59 -19.51 -6.33
C LEU A 63 0.13 -19.31 -7.68
N ASN A 64 -0.55 -19.60 -8.79
CA ASN A 64 -0.08 -19.42 -10.16
C ASN A 64 -0.57 -18.11 -10.80
N PHE A 65 -1.31 -17.29 -10.06
CA PHE A 65 -1.96 -16.05 -10.50
C PHE A 65 -3.11 -16.23 -11.51
N ALA A 66 -3.72 -17.42 -11.55
CA ALA A 66 -4.99 -17.64 -12.23
C ALA A 66 -6.12 -17.07 -11.36
N ILE A 67 -7.13 -16.46 -12.00
CA ILE A 67 -8.28 -15.90 -11.27
C ILE A 67 -9.16 -17.07 -10.79
N VAL A 68 -9.34 -17.17 -9.48
CA VAL A 68 -10.25 -18.10 -8.82
C VAL A 68 -11.63 -17.47 -8.71
N LYS A 69 -11.68 -16.22 -8.24
CA LYS A 69 -12.91 -15.45 -8.03
C LYS A 69 -12.65 -13.97 -8.25
N GLN A 70 -13.67 -13.24 -8.68
CA GLN A 70 -13.59 -11.79 -8.80
C GLN A 70 -14.94 -11.12 -8.54
N SER A 71 -14.89 -9.88 -8.07
CA SER A 71 -16.04 -8.98 -7.92
C SER A 71 -15.64 -7.54 -8.22
N VAL A 72 -16.62 -6.67 -8.45
CA VAL A 72 -16.41 -5.23 -8.57
C VAL A 72 -17.31 -4.54 -7.54
N LEU A 73 -16.71 -3.66 -6.76
CA LEU A 73 -17.38 -2.81 -5.79
C LEU A 73 -17.50 -1.39 -6.34
N SER A 74 -18.71 -0.84 -6.25
CA SER A 74 -19.01 0.56 -6.54
C SER A 74 -18.70 1.44 -5.33
N ILE A 75 -17.44 1.44 -4.90
CA ILE A 75 -16.94 2.29 -3.82
C ILE A 75 -16.04 3.38 -4.40
N CYS A 76 -16.16 4.61 -3.89
CA CYS A 76 -15.39 5.77 -4.33
C CYS A 76 -14.07 5.93 -3.57
N GLU A 77 -13.50 4.82 -3.10
CA GLU A 77 -12.25 4.80 -2.34
C GLU A 77 -11.06 4.63 -3.30
N GLU A 78 -10.02 5.43 -3.09
CA GLU A 78 -8.78 5.39 -3.84
C GLU A 78 -7.64 4.83 -2.99
N ASP A 79 -6.60 4.33 -3.67
CA ASP A 79 -5.33 3.97 -3.03
C ASP A 79 -5.52 2.99 -1.84
N ILE A 80 -6.45 2.04 -2.00
CA ILE A 80 -6.82 1.06 -0.97
C ILE A 80 -5.62 0.16 -0.65
N ARG A 81 -5.36 0.01 0.64
CA ARG A 81 -4.40 -0.91 1.23
C ARG A 81 -5.15 -1.89 2.11
N ILE A 82 -4.85 -3.18 1.98
CA ILE A 82 -5.38 -4.24 2.85
C ILE A 82 -4.26 -4.85 3.69
N PHE A 83 -4.58 -5.21 4.93
CA PHE A 83 -3.62 -5.72 5.90
C PHE A 83 -4.26 -6.77 6.80
N LYS A 84 -3.67 -7.98 6.88
CA LYS A 84 -4.12 -9.02 7.79
C LYS A 84 -3.44 -8.86 9.15
N HIS A 85 -4.23 -8.80 10.21
CA HIS A 85 -3.75 -8.78 11.59
C HIS A 85 -4.60 -9.74 12.44
N GLY A 86 -3.97 -10.82 12.92
CA GLY A 86 -4.70 -11.98 13.42
C GLY A 86 -5.57 -12.60 12.33
N ASP A 87 -6.83 -12.86 12.65
CA ASP A 87 -7.82 -13.40 11.71
C ASP A 87 -8.62 -12.32 10.96
N ILE A 88 -8.34 -11.04 11.24
CA ILE A 88 -9.07 -9.90 10.68
C ILE A 88 -8.25 -9.29 9.54
N ILE A 89 -8.91 -8.99 8.43
CA ILE A 89 -8.35 -8.16 7.36
C ILE A 89 -8.86 -6.74 7.57
N TYR A 90 -7.95 -5.82 7.78
CA TYR A 90 -8.22 -4.39 7.85
C TYR A 90 -7.97 -3.78 6.48
N TYR A 91 -8.63 -2.67 6.20
CA TYR A 91 -8.31 -1.87 5.04
C TYR A 91 -8.23 -0.39 5.40
N MET A 92 -7.52 0.35 4.55
CA MET A 92 -7.45 1.80 4.58
C MET A 92 -7.45 2.32 3.16
N GLY A 93 -8.17 3.41 2.90
CA GLY A 93 -8.26 4.05 1.60
C GLY A 93 -8.52 5.53 1.72
N ILE A 94 -8.62 6.19 0.57
CA ILE A 94 -8.88 7.63 0.48
C ILE A 94 -10.26 7.85 -0.11
N ASN A 95 -11.14 8.53 0.64
CA ASN A 95 -12.46 8.89 0.15
C ASN A 95 -12.49 10.39 -0.18
N LYS A 96 -12.81 10.72 -1.44
CA LYS A 96 -12.91 12.10 -1.96
C LYS A 96 -14.25 12.79 -1.69
N TYR A 97 -15.26 12.02 -1.32
CA TYR A 97 -16.65 12.44 -1.19
C TYR A 97 -17.17 12.20 0.22
N TRP A 98 -16.27 12.21 1.21
CA TRP A 98 -16.64 11.88 2.58
C TRP A 98 -17.62 12.91 3.16
N ASP A 99 -17.47 14.18 2.80
CA ASP A 99 -18.40 15.23 3.20
C ASP A 99 -18.94 16.02 2.00
N SER A 100 -19.96 16.83 2.25
CA SER A 100 -20.57 17.70 1.24
C SER A 100 -19.58 18.74 0.67
N ALA A 101 -18.47 19.00 1.38
CA ALA A 101 -17.41 19.88 0.94
C ALA A 101 -16.36 19.17 0.06
N HIS A 102 -16.54 17.88 -0.23
CA HIS A 102 -15.64 17.07 -1.06
C HIS A 102 -14.20 17.07 -0.55
N ARG A 103 -14.03 17.09 0.77
CA ARG A 103 -12.70 16.98 1.39
C ARG A 103 -12.24 15.54 1.38
N TYR A 104 -10.94 15.37 1.16
CA TYR A 104 -10.27 14.08 1.28
C TYR A 104 -10.31 13.62 2.74
N ALA A 105 -10.74 12.39 2.97
CA ALA A 105 -10.61 11.71 4.24
C ALA A 105 -9.87 10.39 4.05
N VAL A 106 -8.96 10.08 4.98
CA VAL A 106 -8.52 8.70 5.14
C VAL A 106 -9.66 7.95 5.79
N VAL A 107 -10.08 6.87 5.15
CA VAL A 107 -11.07 5.93 5.68
C VAL A 107 -10.41 4.60 6.02
N ALA A 108 -10.94 3.91 7.00
CA ALA A 108 -10.50 2.59 7.39
C ALA A 108 -11.69 1.70 7.76
N GLY A 109 -11.47 0.40 7.86
CA GLY A 109 -12.51 -0.53 8.30
C GLY A 109 -12.07 -1.98 8.24
N ILE A 110 -13.05 -2.87 8.35
CA ILE A 110 -12.84 -4.31 8.28
C ILE A 110 -13.27 -4.82 6.91
N TRP A 111 -12.38 -5.60 6.31
CA TRP A 111 -12.58 -6.20 5.00
C TRP A 111 -13.04 -7.65 5.14
N THR A 112 -14.23 -7.96 4.64
CA THR A 112 -14.85 -9.29 4.73
C THR A 112 -14.84 -9.99 3.36
N GLY A 113 -13.66 -10.07 2.74
CA GLY A 113 -13.44 -10.77 1.48
C GLY A 113 -13.90 -10.01 0.23
N PHE A 114 -15.18 -10.11 -0.11
CA PHE A 114 -15.77 -9.46 -1.31
C PHE A 114 -16.75 -8.35 -0.96
N GLU A 115 -16.80 -7.96 0.31
CA GLU A 115 -17.61 -6.87 0.84
C GLU A 115 -16.75 -6.05 1.82
N ILE A 116 -17.09 -4.76 1.93
CA ILE A 116 -16.48 -3.86 2.90
C ILE A 116 -17.53 -3.55 3.97
N ASN A 117 -17.15 -3.74 5.23
CA ASN A 117 -18.01 -3.42 6.36
C ASN A 117 -17.37 -2.32 7.22
N ASN A 118 -18.22 -1.48 7.79
CA ASN A 118 -17.83 -0.48 8.79
C ASN A 118 -16.73 0.47 8.31
N THR A 119 -16.88 1.01 7.09
CA THR A 119 -16.07 2.13 6.61
C THR A 119 -16.24 3.33 7.52
N ILE A 120 -15.15 3.77 8.14
CA ILE A 120 -15.13 4.90 9.07
C ILE A 120 -14.14 5.96 8.61
N PRO A 121 -14.46 7.27 8.75
CA PRO A 121 -13.48 8.32 8.53
C PRO A 121 -12.56 8.40 9.74
N VAL A 122 -11.27 8.51 9.51
CA VAL A 122 -10.31 8.58 10.61
C VAL A 122 -10.07 10.03 11.03
N ARG A 123 -10.34 10.35 12.30
CA ARG A 123 -10.07 11.68 12.89
C ARG A 123 -8.70 11.68 13.56
N VAL A 124 -7.83 12.59 13.14
CA VAL A 124 -6.50 12.79 13.75
C VAL A 124 -6.65 13.58 15.05
N MET A 125 -6.19 13.02 16.17
CA MET A 125 -6.36 13.60 17.52
C MET A 125 -5.11 14.28 18.08
N PHE A 126 -4.19 14.69 17.20
CA PHE A 126 -2.95 15.36 17.58
C PHE A 126 -2.62 16.47 16.59
N ASP A 127 -1.85 17.45 17.05
CA ASP A 127 -1.45 18.58 16.22
C ASP A 127 -0.58 18.12 15.05
N THR A 128 -1.01 18.50 13.86
CA THR A 128 -0.31 18.22 12.62
C THR A 128 -0.48 19.40 11.67
N HIS A 129 0.61 19.80 11.02
CA HIS A 129 0.57 20.80 9.97
C HIS A 129 0.14 20.20 8.63
N TYR A 130 0.02 18.87 8.55
CA TYR A 130 -0.38 18.16 7.34
C TYR A 130 -1.89 17.98 7.31
N THR A 131 -2.56 18.90 6.63
CA THR A 131 -4.02 18.83 6.44
C THR A 131 -4.46 17.72 5.49
N ASN A 132 -3.52 17.18 4.68
CA ASN A 132 -3.80 16.20 3.62
C ASN A 132 -2.85 14.98 3.64
N GLU A 133 -2.22 14.66 4.77
CA GLU A 133 -1.38 13.45 4.85
C GLU A 133 -2.27 12.20 4.65
N LYS A 134 -1.93 11.40 3.64
CA LYS A 134 -2.80 10.32 3.12
C LYS A 134 -2.07 8.99 2.94
N ASN A 135 -0.76 8.97 3.12
CA ASN A 135 0.09 7.84 2.82
C ASN A 135 0.38 7.01 4.07
N TRP A 136 -0.67 6.75 4.85
CA TRP A 136 -0.58 5.98 6.07
C TRP A 136 -0.44 4.49 5.75
N ALA A 137 0.20 3.74 6.65
CA ALA A 137 0.47 2.33 6.48
C ALA A 137 0.17 1.54 7.74
N PHE A 138 -0.59 0.45 7.64
CA PHE A 138 -0.75 -0.49 8.74
C PHE A 138 0.50 -1.33 8.94
N PHE A 139 0.74 -1.75 10.18
CA PHE A 139 1.73 -2.77 10.52
C PHE A 139 1.41 -3.38 11.89
N SER A 140 2.07 -4.47 12.23
CA SER A 140 1.97 -5.10 13.55
C SER A 140 3.18 -4.71 14.41
N LEU A 141 2.93 -4.19 15.61
CA LEU A 141 3.96 -3.84 16.59
C LEU A 141 3.68 -4.57 17.90
N LYS A 142 4.54 -5.51 18.28
CA LYS A 142 4.41 -6.29 19.53
C LYS A 142 3.04 -6.95 19.70
N GLY A 143 2.46 -7.42 18.60
CA GLY A 143 1.15 -8.06 18.58
C GLY A 143 -0.03 -7.12 18.40
N ASP A 144 0.18 -5.79 18.38
CA ASP A 144 -0.89 -4.84 18.18
C ASP A 144 -0.88 -4.22 16.77
N LEU A 145 -2.07 -3.93 16.23
CA LEU A 145 -2.22 -3.14 15.02
C LEU A 145 -1.82 -1.69 15.27
N ARG A 146 -0.97 -1.15 14.39
CA ARG A 146 -0.48 0.23 14.42
C ARG A 146 -0.50 0.86 13.04
N VAL A 147 -0.43 2.18 13.03
CA VAL A 147 -0.39 2.99 11.81
C VAL A 147 0.90 3.81 11.80
N VAL A 148 1.67 3.72 10.73
CA VAL A 148 2.65 4.77 10.41
C VAL A 148 1.87 5.93 9.78
N TYR A 149 1.83 7.06 10.46
CA TYR A 149 1.16 8.28 9.99
C TYR A 149 2.09 9.12 9.09
N GLN A 150 3.35 9.25 9.50
CA GLN A 150 4.36 10.09 8.84
C GLN A 150 5.74 9.45 8.95
N TRP A 151 6.60 9.70 7.95
CA TRP A 151 7.92 9.08 7.83
C TRP A 151 9.08 9.97 8.25
N TYR A 152 8.87 11.28 8.39
CA TYR A 152 9.87 12.23 8.87
C TYR A 152 9.22 13.42 9.60
N PRO A 153 9.38 13.56 10.93
CA PRO A 153 9.84 12.51 11.83
C PRO A 153 8.89 11.29 11.75
N LEU A 154 9.37 10.11 12.11
CA LEU A 154 8.53 8.91 12.12
C LEU A 154 7.45 9.07 13.21
N LYS A 155 6.17 9.06 12.81
CA LYS A 155 5.02 9.10 13.72
C LYS A 155 4.26 7.79 13.66
N ILE A 156 4.18 7.11 14.79
CA ILE A 156 3.42 5.87 14.96
C ILE A 156 2.19 6.15 15.82
N CYS A 157 1.05 5.66 15.34
CA CYS A 157 -0.25 5.91 15.91
C CYS A 157 -1.00 4.61 16.23
N ARG A 158 -1.99 4.74 17.12
CA ARG A 158 -3.06 3.76 17.33
C ARG A 158 -4.34 4.28 16.70
N LEU A 159 -4.98 3.46 15.88
CA LEU A 159 -6.33 3.71 15.39
C LEU A 159 -7.32 3.00 16.32
N ASP A 160 -8.26 3.76 16.87
CA ASP A 160 -9.41 3.25 17.59
C ASP A 160 -10.60 3.14 16.62
N PHE A 161 -11.09 1.92 16.39
CA PHE A 161 -12.19 1.66 15.46
C PHE A 161 -13.57 1.93 16.06
N ASP A 162 -13.69 2.07 17.38
CA ASP A 162 -14.96 2.38 18.04
C ASP A 162 -15.22 3.89 18.04
N SER A 163 -14.17 4.70 18.26
CA SER A 163 -14.26 6.17 18.25
C SER A 163 -13.87 6.82 16.92
N ASN A 164 -13.28 6.03 16.00
CA ASN A 164 -12.70 6.47 14.74
C ASN A 164 -11.53 7.46 14.90
N GLU A 165 -10.82 7.39 16.02
CA GLU A 165 -9.77 8.32 16.39
C GLU A 165 -8.37 7.74 16.18
N LEU A 166 -7.49 8.55 15.58
CA LEU A 166 -6.07 8.25 15.45
C LEU A 166 -5.28 9.02 16.51
N HIS A 167 -4.68 8.28 17.44
CA HIS A 167 -3.87 8.84 18.53
C HIS A 167 -2.39 8.60 18.28
N LEU A 168 -1.59 9.67 18.38
CA LEU A 168 -0.14 9.58 18.33
C LEU A 168 0.39 8.82 19.56
N LEU A 169 1.27 7.86 19.34
CA LEU A 169 1.93 7.11 20.40
C LEU A 169 3.42 7.45 20.50
N ILE A 170 4.10 7.50 19.35
CA ILE A 170 5.55 7.61 19.28
C ILE A 170 5.91 8.58 18.16
N THR A 171 6.84 9.50 18.46
CA THR A 171 7.57 10.28 17.47
C THR A 171 9.04 9.92 17.57
N ARG A 172 9.70 9.62 16.44
CA ARG A 172 11.12 9.29 16.39
C ARG A 172 11.87 10.11 15.34
N PRO A 173 13.11 10.51 15.62
CA PRO A 173 13.97 11.10 14.61
C PRO A 173 14.22 10.07 13.50
N MET A 174 14.33 10.57 12.29
CA MET A 174 14.68 9.82 11.09
C MET A 174 15.77 10.60 10.36
N PRO A 175 16.60 9.96 9.52
CA PRO A 175 17.56 10.70 8.70
C PRO A 175 16.86 11.75 7.82
N ASP A 176 17.50 12.90 7.59
CA ASP A 176 16.95 14.01 6.77
C ASP A 176 16.49 13.56 5.37
N SER A 177 17.10 12.50 4.83
CA SER A 177 16.71 11.89 3.57
C SER A 177 15.23 11.43 3.54
N PHE A 178 14.61 11.22 4.71
CA PHE A 178 13.21 10.83 4.84
C PHE A 178 12.20 11.97 4.72
N GLU A 179 12.63 13.24 4.73
CA GLU A 179 11.73 14.39 4.59
C GLU A 179 10.84 14.30 3.35
N ARG A 180 11.34 13.64 2.29
CA ARG A 180 10.64 13.49 1.01
C ARG A 180 9.91 12.16 0.84
N PHE A 181 10.02 11.23 1.79
CA PHE A 181 9.38 9.92 1.70
C PHE A 181 7.94 9.95 2.19
N CYS A 182 7.08 9.28 1.42
CA CYS A 182 5.69 9.01 1.71
C CYS A 182 5.45 7.50 1.78
N GLY A 183 4.51 7.05 2.60
CA GLY A 183 4.20 5.63 2.73
C GLY A 183 3.59 5.03 1.46
N SER A 184 3.96 3.79 1.15
CA SER A 184 3.44 3.08 -0.01
C SER A 184 2.67 1.83 0.42
N SER A 185 3.36 0.80 0.89
CA SER A 185 2.74 -0.45 1.36
C SER A 185 2.52 -0.47 2.88
N CYS A 186 1.70 -1.42 3.32
CA CYS A 186 1.67 -1.84 4.73
C CYS A 186 2.95 -2.60 5.11
N GLY A 187 3.27 -2.64 6.40
CA GLY A 187 4.46 -3.28 6.93
C GLY A 187 4.35 -4.80 6.90
N VAL A 188 5.34 -5.46 6.32
CA VAL A 188 5.45 -6.93 6.29
C VAL A 188 6.49 -7.38 7.31
N THR A 189 6.08 -8.14 8.31
CA THR A 189 7.00 -8.73 9.29
C THR A 189 7.64 -10.00 8.74
N ILE A 190 8.96 -10.05 8.75
CA ILE A 190 9.76 -11.23 8.42
C ILE A 190 10.75 -11.43 9.56
N GLU A 191 10.64 -12.54 10.27
CA GLU A 191 11.48 -12.82 11.45
C GLU A 191 11.44 -11.65 12.45
N ASN A 192 12.55 -10.91 12.60
CA ASN A 192 12.68 -9.78 13.52
C ASN A 192 12.64 -8.40 12.83
N GLU A 193 12.31 -8.37 11.54
CA GLU A 193 12.30 -7.16 10.72
C GLU A 193 10.89 -6.80 10.23
N ILE A 194 10.64 -5.51 10.09
CA ILE A 194 9.41 -4.98 9.50
C ILE A 194 9.78 -4.22 8.24
N TRP A 195 9.31 -4.72 7.11
CA TRP A 195 9.62 -4.21 5.78
C TRP A 195 8.48 -3.37 5.24
N PHE A 196 8.82 -2.21 4.68
CA PHE A 196 7.89 -1.34 3.99
C PHE A 196 8.45 -0.96 2.62
N THR A 197 7.56 -0.61 1.71
CA THR A 197 7.90 0.25 0.58
C THR A 197 7.40 1.66 0.85
N VAL A 198 8.26 2.63 0.56
CA VAL A 198 7.96 4.07 0.55
C VAL A 198 8.21 4.61 -0.84
N HIS A 199 7.66 5.77 -1.14
CA HIS A 199 7.92 6.46 -2.40
C HIS A 199 8.28 7.93 -2.18
N LEU A 200 8.94 8.51 -3.17
CA LEU A 200 9.14 9.95 -3.27
C LEU A 200 8.85 10.39 -4.70
N GLN A 201 8.46 11.65 -4.86
CA GLN A 201 8.29 12.26 -6.18
C GLN A 201 9.62 12.87 -6.64
N ASP A 202 10.02 12.54 -7.87
CA ASP A 202 11.20 13.06 -8.54
C ASP A 202 10.85 13.41 -10.00
N ASN A 203 10.86 14.70 -10.35
CA ASN A 203 10.56 15.21 -11.69
C ASN A 203 9.30 14.58 -12.33
N ARG A 204 8.19 14.51 -11.57
CA ARG A 204 6.89 13.89 -11.94
C ARG A 204 6.87 12.36 -12.05
N ALA A 205 8.01 11.68 -11.89
CA ALA A 205 8.07 10.25 -11.64
C ALA A 205 8.00 9.97 -10.13
N TYR A 206 7.61 8.75 -9.78
CA TYR A 206 7.80 8.26 -8.42
C TYR A 206 8.95 7.26 -8.41
N LYS A 207 9.81 7.42 -7.42
CA LYS A 207 10.83 6.43 -7.06
C LYS A 207 10.42 5.75 -5.77
N HIS A 208 10.80 4.49 -5.63
CA HIS A 208 10.42 3.63 -4.50
C HIS A 208 11.66 3.26 -3.72
N ALA A 209 11.53 3.07 -2.42
CA ALA A 209 12.59 2.53 -1.58
C ALA A 209 12.01 1.48 -0.63
N PHE A 210 12.85 0.51 -0.26
CA PHE A 210 12.55 -0.39 0.84
C PHE A 210 13.06 0.22 2.13
N VAL A 211 12.24 0.20 3.17
CA VAL A 211 12.59 0.68 4.52
C VAL A 211 12.38 -0.46 5.50
N ILE A 212 13.39 -0.73 6.30
CA ILE A 212 13.42 -1.91 7.17
C ILE A 212 13.69 -1.45 8.59
N PHE A 213 12.79 -1.83 9.49
CA PHE A 213 12.90 -1.58 10.93
C PHE A 213 13.05 -2.88 11.70
N ASP A 214 13.51 -2.79 12.94
CA ASP A 214 13.38 -3.89 13.90
C ASP A 214 11.95 -3.99 14.46
N LYS A 215 11.72 -4.97 15.33
CA LYS A 215 10.44 -5.18 16.05
C LYS A 215 10.02 -4.04 16.98
N ASP A 216 10.90 -3.08 17.23
CA ASP A 216 10.65 -1.92 18.05
C ASP A 216 10.45 -0.66 17.20
N MET A 217 10.46 -0.77 15.86
CA MET A 217 10.41 0.32 14.87
C MET A 217 11.65 1.22 14.85
N ASN A 218 12.82 0.71 15.24
CA ASN A 218 14.10 1.41 15.04
C ASN A 218 14.58 1.15 13.61
N LEU A 219 14.99 2.19 12.91
CA LEU A 219 15.42 2.08 11.51
C LEU A 219 16.70 1.27 11.44
N LEU A 220 16.66 0.12 10.76
CA LEU A 220 17.83 -0.73 10.55
C LEU A 220 18.56 -0.33 9.28
N ARG A 221 17.81 -0.21 8.18
CA ARG A 221 18.35 0.13 6.87
C ARG A 221 17.27 0.56 5.89
N TYR A 222 17.67 1.22 4.81
CA TYR A 222 16.80 1.54 3.69
C TYR A 222 17.56 1.52 2.37
N SER A 223 16.88 1.20 1.27
CA SER A 223 17.50 1.22 -0.06
C SER A 223 17.58 2.63 -0.63
N GLU A 224 18.50 2.87 -1.56
CA GLU A 224 18.39 4.04 -2.43
C GLU A 224 17.07 4.03 -3.21
N PRO A 225 16.50 5.21 -3.56
CA PRO A 225 15.31 5.29 -4.39
C PRO A 225 15.53 4.70 -5.79
N VAL A 226 14.73 3.69 -6.14
CA VAL A 226 14.75 2.98 -7.42
C VAL A 226 13.46 3.19 -8.21
N GLY A 227 13.59 3.22 -9.54
CA GLY A 227 12.43 3.12 -10.42
C GLY A 227 11.98 1.66 -10.53
N LEU A 228 10.68 1.40 -10.49
CA LEU A 228 10.17 0.04 -10.79
C LEU A 228 10.30 -0.25 -12.28
N ILE A 229 9.87 0.72 -13.11
CA ILE A 229 9.92 0.73 -14.58
C ILE A 229 10.18 2.18 -15.03
N ILE A 230 10.51 2.40 -16.32
CA ILE A 230 10.87 3.70 -16.94
C ILE A 230 9.70 4.72 -16.95
N SER A 231 8.51 4.37 -16.46
CA SER A 231 7.34 5.26 -16.39
C SER A 231 6.94 5.64 -14.95
N ARG A 232 6.02 6.59 -14.79
CA ARG A 232 5.43 6.93 -13.48
C ARG A 232 4.80 5.66 -12.89
N SER A 233 5.36 5.15 -11.80
CA SER A 233 4.94 3.90 -11.18
C SER A 233 4.54 4.12 -9.74
N PHE A 234 3.46 3.50 -9.28
CA PHE A 234 3.04 3.61 -7.88
C PHE A 234 2.79 2.22 -7.30
N SER A 235 3.36 1.92 -6.13
CA SER A 235 3.24 0.62 -5.47
C SER A 235 2.46 0.72 -4.16
N TYR A 236 1.49 -0.15 -3.96
CA TYR A 236 0.72 -0.25 -2.69
C TYR A 236 0.76 -1.66 -2.09
N GLY A 237 1.16 -2.66 -2.89
CA GLY A 237 1.22 -4.05 -2.47
C GLY A 237 2.64 -4.49 -2.22
N LEU A 238 2.94 -4.93 -1.00
CA LEU A 238 4.15 -5.66 -0.65
C LEU A 238 3.72 -6.93 0.10
N HIS A 239 4.22 -8.07 -0.35
CA HIS A 239 4.14 -9.32 0.40
C HIS A 239 5.48 -10.03 0.34
N ILE A 240 5.93 -10.57 1.48
CA ILE A 240 7.19 -11.31 1.56
C ILE A 240 6.98 -12.56 2.41
N LYS A 241 7.34 -13.73 1.86
CA LYS A 241 7.29 -15.02 2.56
C LYS A 241 8.23 -16.01 1.88
N ASN A 242 9.01 -16.79 2.64
CA ASN A 242 9.85 -17.88 2.13
C ASN A 242 10.75 -17.47 0.93
N ASN A 243 11.53 -16.39 1.07
CA ASN A 243 12.36 -15.81 0.00
C ASN A 243 11.58 -15.29 -1.23
N ARG A 244 10.24 -15.31 -1.23
CA ARG A 244 9.40 -14.79 -2.31
C ARG A 244 8.89 -13.40 -1.95
N VAL A 245 9.08 -12.44 -2.85
CA VAL A 245 8.60 -11.06 -2.70
C VAL A 245 7.62 -10.77 -3.83
N LEU A 246 6.39 -10.40 -3.48
CA LEU A 246 5.40 -9.89 -4.43
C LEU A 246 5.29 -8.38 -4.26
N LEU A 247 5.48 -7.67 -5.37
CA LEU A 247 5.33 -6.23 -5.44
C LEU A 247 4.20 -5.88 -6.41
N GLY A 248 3.10 -5.37 -5.86
CA GLY A 248 2.00 -4.81 -6.64
C GLY A 248 2.30 -3.35 -6.98
N PHE A 249 2.20 -2.99 -8.25
CA PHE A 249 2.31 -1.60 -8.69
C PHE A 249 1.49 -1.30 -9.94
N SER A 250 1.26 -0.03 -10.20
CA SER A 250 0.63 0.45 -11.43
C SER A 250 1.51 1.42 -12.20
N LEU A 251 1.34 1.48 -13.52
CA LEU A 251 1.99 2.47 -14.37
C LEU A 251 0.98 3.50 -14.87
N ASN A 252 1.35 4.77 -14.73
CA ASN A 252 0.64 5.97 -15.15
C ASN A 252 -0.80 6.11 -14.62
N ASP A 253 -1.23 5.31 -13.65
CA ASP A 253 -2.63 5.16 -13.23
C ASP A 253 -3.53 4.42 -14.27
N TYR A 254 -2.93 3.64 -15.19
CA TYR A 254 -3.64 2.95 -16.29
C TYR A 254 -3.47 1.43 -16.37
N SER A 255 -2.38 0.90 -15.83
CA SER A 255 -2.01 -0.51 -15.98
C SER A 255 -1.50 -1.04 -14.67
N THR A 256 -1.77 -2.30 -14.38
CA THR A 256 -1.59 -2.93 -13.08
C THR A 256 -0.80 -4.21 -13.22
N TYR A 257 0.25 -4.33 -12.41
CA TYR A 257 1.17 -5.45 -12.44
C TYR A 257 1.43 -5.99 -11.04
N ILE A 258 1.75 -7.27 -10.99
CA ILE A 258 2.43 -7.89 -9.85
C ILE A 258 3.76 -8.41 -10.37
N HIS A 259 4.86 -7.97 -9.78
CA HIS A 259 6.17 -8.55 -10.02
C HIS A 259 6.56 -9.44 -8.85
N GLU A 260 7.11 -10.60 -9.18
CA GLU A 260 7.68 -11.55 -8.23
C GLU A 260 9.20 -11.47 -8.28
N TYR A 261 9.83 -11.28 -7.12
CA TYR A 261 11.28 -11.28 -6.94
C TYR A 261 11.68 -12.30 -5.87
N THR A 262 12.96 -12.62 -5.81
CA THR A 262 13.54 -13.25 -4.62
C THR A 262 13.97 -12.19 -3.61
N LEU A 263 13.84 -12.47 -2.32
CA LEU A 263 14.31 -11.57 -1.26
C LEU A 263 15.82 -11.38 -1.36
N GLU A 264 16.55 -12.47 -1.53
CA GLU A 264 18.00 -12.48 -1.78
C GLU A 264 18.39 -11.63 -3.00
N GLY A 265 17.63 -11.73 -4.10
CA GLY A 265 17.87 -10.95 -5.31
C GLY A 265 17.69 -9.45 -5.08
N LEU A 266 16.68 -9.05 -4.31
CA LEU A 266 16.51 -7.63 -3.94
C LEU A 266 17.60 -7.14 -3.00
N GLN A 267 17.98 -7.95 -2.00
CA GLN A 267 19.03 -7.59 -1.05
C GLN A 267 20.39 -7.41 -1.73
N THR A 268 20.72 -8.23 -2.72
CA THR A 268 22.01 -8.18 -3.43
C THR A 268 22.06 -7.13 -4.55
N SER A 269 20.93 -6.81 -5.18
CA SER A 269 20.88 -5.87 -6.31
C SER A 269 20.70 -4.41 -5.91
N LEU A 270 20.13 -4.15 -4.73
CA LEU A 270 19.87 -2.80 -4.24
C LEU A 270 21.07 -2.27 -3.45
N LYS A 271 21.29 -0.97 -3.55
CA LYS A 271 22.21 -0.26 -2.66
C LYS A 271 21.49 0.11 -1.36
N TRP A 272 22.05 -0.28 -0.23
CA TRP A 272 21.47 -0.08 1.09
C TRP A 272 22.28 0.92 1.92
N HIS A 273 21.56 1.73 2.70
CA HIS A 273 22.09 2.54 3.78
C HIS A 273 21.75 1.87 5.10
N THR A 274 22.75 1.54 5.90
CA THR A 274 22.57 0.94 7.23
C THR A 274 22.58 2.05 8.28
N CYS A 275 21.61 2.01 9.20
CA CYS A 275 21.42 3.01 10.25
C CYS A 275 21.77 2.47 11.65
N VAL A 276 22.25 1.23 11.72
CA VAL A 276 22.74 0.60 12.95
C VAL A 276 24.23 0.91 13.09
N GLU A 277 24.60 1.54 14.20
CA GLU A 277 25.92 1.40 14.83
C GLU A 277 25.97 0.11 15.66
#